data_AF-A0A6A5KCT7-F1
#
_entry.id   AF-A0A6A5KCT7-F1
#
_cell.length_a   1.000
_cell.length_b   1.000
_cell.length_c   1.000
_cell.angle_alpha   90.00
_cell.angle_beta   90.00
_cell.angle_gamma   90.00
#
_symmetry.space_group_name_H-M   'P 1'
#
loop_
_entity.id
_entity.type
_entity.pdbx_description
1 polymer ?
#
loop_
_entity_poly.entity_id
_entity_poly.type
_entity_poly.pdbx_seq_one_letter_code
_entity_poly.pdbx_strand_id
1 'polypeptide(L)'
;MGDRDTPPCSGPNTQTPQTPLPEVAGTIASPRSIVTTSPDQAAPSSTVPIPKNPTQTLVEADPQLKRLQQDLLVLSSLNENSTLHWRPSWFAQEPFSKQFWTLQNPPNVVTEKLPSTVPQGREYYTRRMRREDDAPPYYIKSWEHWERYCEMYGIPQDFLCKEQVELIRVGLPRDKKGMLCRTCAEISMEN
;
A
#
# COMPACT_ATOMS: atom_id res chain seq x y z
N MET A 1 32.87 -14.09 38.21
CA MET A 1 32.82 -15.01 37.05
C MET A 1 31.52 -15.77 37.18
N GLY A 2 30.50 -15.38 36.41
CA GLY A 2 29.16 -15.97 36.49
C GLY A 2 28.81 -16.56 35.14
N ASP A 3 28.66 -17.87 35.10
CA ASP A 3 28.25 -18.64 33.93
C ASP A 3 26.84 -18.25 33.50
N ARG A 4 26.67 -18.06 32.18
CA ARG A 4 25.38 -17.87 31.52
C ARG A 4 25.06 -19.13 30.75
N ASP A 5 24.27 -20.00 31.37
CA ASP A 5 23.61 -21.10 30.68
C ASP A 5 22.63 -20.54 29.64
N THR A 6 22.88 -20.90 28.38
CA THR A 6 22.00 -20.56 27.26
C THR A 6 21.07 -21.76 27.03
N PRO A 7 19.73 -21.57 26.99
CA PRO A 7 18.81 -22.68 26.74
C PRO A 7 18.87 -23.15 25.27
N PRO A 8 18.59 -24.44 25.00
CA PRO A 8 18.73 -25.00 23.66
C PRO A 8 17.58 -24.58 22.72
N CYS A 9 17.94 -24.24 21.48
CA CYS A 9 17.02 -23.95 20.40
C CYS A 9 16.18 -25.20 20.04
N SER A 10 14.86 -25.08 20.11
CA SER A 10 13.93 -26.08 19.57
C SER A 10 13.82 -25.90 18.06
N GLY A 11 14.19 -26.94 17.30
CA GLY A 11 14.01 -26.99 15.84
C GLY A 11 12.55 -27.22 15.44
N PRO A 12 12.18 -26.90 14.17
CA PRO A 12 10.81 -27.06 13.69
C PRO A 12 10.47 -28.54 13.50
N ASN A 13 9.40 -28.96 14.18
CA ASN A 13 8.84 -30.30 14.10
C ASN A 13 7.90 -30.37 12.87
N THR A 14 8.42 -30.82 11.73
CA THR A 14 7.61 -31.03 10.52
C THR A 14 6.82 -32.33 10.69
N GLN A 15 5.50 -32.21 10.93
CA GLN A 15 4.60 -33.36 10.87
C GLN A 15 4.27 -33.70 9.42
N THR A 16 4.59 -34.92 9.02
CA THR A 16 4.22 -35.51 7.73
C THR A 16 2.75 -35.95 7.77
N PRO A 17 1.88 -35.48 6.87
CA PRO A 17 0.53 -36.03 6.75
C PRO A 17 0.59 -37.35 5.98
N GLN A 18 0.33 -38.47 6.65
CA GLN A 18 -0.09 -39.70 6.00
C GLN A 18 -1.57 -39.59 5.65
N THR A 19 -1.92 -39.74 4.37
CA THR A 19 -3.31 -39.98 3.94
C THR A 19 -3.35 -41.28 3.14
N PRO A 20 -4.26 -42.23 3.47
CA PRO A 20 -4.42 -43.48 2.73
C PRO A 20 -5.19 -43.28 1.43
N LEU A 21 -4.74 -44.00 0.39
CA LEU A 21 -5.46 -44.24 -0.87
C LEU A 21 -6.72 -45.07 -0.63
N PRO A 22 -7.80 -44.76 -1.35
CA PRO A 22 -8.56 -45.80 -2.03
C PRO A 22 -8.60 -45.59 -3.54
N GLU A 23 -8.21 -46.66 -4.21
CA GLU A 23 -8.28 -46.92 -5.64
C GLU A 23 -9.75 -47.04 -6.08
N VAL A 24 -10.22 -46.11 -6.92
CA VAL A 24 -11.45 -46.28 -7.70
C VAL A 24 -11.15 -45.90 -9.14
N ALA A 25 -11.08 -46.92 -9.99
CA ALA A 25 -11.02 -46.79 -11.44
C ALA A 25 -12.32 -46.16 -11.96
N GLY A 26 -12.18 -45.05 -12.69
CA GLY A 26 -13.31 -44.34 -13.28
C GLY A 26 -12.87 -43.43 -14.42
N THR A 27 -12.91 -44.00 -15.63
CA THR A 27 -13.16 -43.36 -16.93
C THR A 27 -12.53 -41.98 -17.18
N ILE A 28 -11.43 -42.01 -17.95
CA ILE A 28 -10.78 -40.86 -18.57
C ILE A 28 -11.75 -40.20 -19.57
N ALA A 29 -12.25 -39.01 -19.22
CA ALA A 29 -12.82 -38.07 -20.19
C ALA A 29 -11.81 -36.93 -20.38
N SER A 30 -11.23 -36.87 -21.58
CA SER A 30 -10.31 -35.81 -21.99
C SER A 30 -10.94 -34.42 -21.81
N PRO A 31 -10.31 -33.48 -21.09
CA PRO A 31 -10.74 -32.10 -21.11
C PRO A 31 -10.45 -31.52 -22.51
N ARG A 32 -11.51 -31.12 -23.21
CA ARG A 32 -11.38 -30.28 -24.41
C ARG A 32 -10.75 -28.96 -23.97
N SER A 33 -9.54 -28.67 -24.44
CA SER A 33 -8.91 -27.37 -24.34
C SER A 33 -9.79 -26.32 -25.01
N ILE A 34 -10.54 -25.57 -24.20
CA ILE A 34 -11.18 -24.34 -24.65
C ILE A 34 -10.05 -23.31 -24.74
N VAL A 35 -9.55 -23.10 -25.94
CA VAL A 35 -8.73 -21.94 -26.27
C VAL A 35 -9.64 -20.72 -26.12
N THR A 36 -9.70 -20.17 -24.91
CA THR A 36 -10.26 -18.85 -24.67
C THR A 36 -9.18 -17.87 -25.08
N THR A 37 -9.21 -17.44 -26.34
CA THR A 37 -8.56 -16.21 -26.76
C THR A 37 -9.23 -15.08 -26.01
N SER A 38 -8.72 -14.77 -24.81
CA SER A 38 -9.03 -13.52 -24.14
C SER A 38 -8.60 -12.40 -25.07
N PRO A 39 -9.48 -11.44 -25.39
CA PRO A 39 -9.03 -10.24 -26.05
C PRO A 39 -7.99 -9.58 -25.14
N ASP A 40 -6.82 -9.28 -25.72
CA ASP A 40 -5.87 -8.27 -25.25
C ASP A 40 -6.61 -6.92 -25.20
N GLN A 41 -7.52 -6.80 -24.23
CA GLN A 41 -8.14 -5.54 -23.89
C GLN A 41 -7.15 -4.91 -22.93
N ALA A 42 -6.17 -4.20 -23.49
CA ALA A 42 -5.30 -3.31 -22.74
C ALA A 42 -6.18 -2.52 -21.79
N ALA A 43 -6.12 -2.88 -20.51
CA ALA A 43 -6.98 -2.29 -19.50
C ALA A 43 -6.71 -0.79 -19.58
N PRO A 44 -7.75 0.06 -19.79
CA PRO A 44 -7.55 1.48 -19.79
C PRO A 44 -6.94 1.83 -18.43
N SER A 45 -5.69 2.26 -18.43
CA SER A 45 -5.03 2.88 -17.30
C SER A 45 -5.80 4.16 -17.01
N SER A 46 -6.91 4.02 -16.27
CA SER A 46 -7.75 5.13 -15.83
C SER A 46 -7.06 5.80 -14.65
N THR A 47 -5.90 6.39 -14.93
CA THR A 47 -5.25 7.30 -14.01
C THR A 47 -6.06 8.59 -14.01
N VAL A 48 -6.75 8.85 -12.90
CA VAL A 48 -7.47 10.12 -12.69
C VAL A 48 -6.43 11.25 -12.82
N PRO A 49 -6.61 12.19 -13.75
CA PRO A 49 -5.62 13.24 -13.98
C PRO A 49 -5.56 14.17 -12.76
N ILE A 50 -4.38 14.25 -12.15
CA ILE A 50 -4.17 15.13 -10.99
C ILE A 50 -3.73 16.52 -11.52
N PRO A 51 -4.43 17.61 -11.17
CA PRO A 51 -4.04 18.95 -11.58
C PRO A 51 -2.70 19.34 -10.95
N LYS A 52 -1.87 20.09 -11.69
CA LYS A 52 -0.63 20.68 -11.16
C LYS A 52 -1.00 21.71 -10.08
N ASN A 53 -0.49 21.54 -8.86
CA ASN A 53 -0.87 22.32 -7.67
C ASN A 53 -2.34 22.13 -7.27
N PRO A 54 -2.73 20.93 -6.79
CA PRO A 54 -4.10 20.70 -6.33
C PRO A 54 -4.47 21.68 -5.20
N THR A 55 -5.71 22.15 -5.20
CA THR A 55 -6.30 22.94 -4.11
C THR A 55 -7.51 22.20 -3.55
N GLN A 56 -7.85 22.46 -2.29
CA GLN A 56 -8.97 21.77 -1.64
C GLN A 56 -10.30 21.99 -2.41
N THR A 57 -10.51 23.20 -2.93
CA THR A 57 -11.69 23.52 -3.75
C THR A 57 -11.75 22.71 -5.05
N LEU A 58 -10.61 22.47 -5.72
CA LEU A 58 -10.57 21.62 -6.91
C LEU A 58 -10.88 20.16 -6.57
N VAL A 59 -10.37 19.69 -5.44
CA VAL A 59 -10.64 18.33 -4.96
C VAL A 59 -12.11 18.15 -4.60
N GLU A 60 -12.73 19.12 -3.93
CA GLU A 60 -14.14 19.05 -3.56
C GLU A 60 -15.09 19.15 -4.76
N ALA A 61 -14.68 19.84 -5.82
CA ALA A 61 -15.44 19.99 -7.05
C ALA A 61 -15.45 18.71 -7.92
N ASP A 62 -14.43 17.86 -7.82
CA ASP A 62 -14.30 16.61 -8.59
C ASP A 62 -14.42 15.36 -7.68
N PRO A 63 -15.55 14.62 -7.75
CA PRO A 63 -15.75 13.42 -6.94
C PRO A 63 -14.69 12.32 -7.15
N GLN A 64 -14.13 12.17 -8.36
CA GLN A 64 -13.12 11.16 -8.65
C GLN A 64 -11.78 11.55 -8.01
N LEU A 65 -11.39 12.82 -8.13
CA LEU A 65 -10.19 13.34 -7.48
C LEU A 65 -10.31 13.29 -5.94
N LYS A 66 -11.48 13.62 -5.39
CA LYS A 66 -11.78 13.47 -3.96
C LYS A 66 -11.63 12.02 -3.50
N ARG A 67 -12.16 11.07 -4.28
CA ARG A 67 -12.04 9.65 -3.95
C ARG A 67 -10.59 9.18 -3.99
N LEU A 68 -9.84 9.57 -5.02
CA LEU A 68 -8.41 9.29 -5.13
C LEU A 68 -7.65 9.84 -3.91
N GLN A 69 -7.90 11.09 -3.53
CA GLN A 69 -7.29 11.70 -2.34
C GLN A 69 -7.59 10.90 -1.07
N GLN A 70 -8.85 10.47 -0.87
CA GLN A 70 -9.22 9.66 0.30
C GLN A 70 -8.48 8.32 0.34
N ASP A 71 -8.42 7.59 -0.77
CA ASP A 71 -7.69 6.33 -0.84
C ASP A 71 -6.19 6.55 -0.55
N LEU A 72 -5.60 7.62 -1.10
CA LEU A 72 -4.20 7.99 -0.85
C LEU A 72 -3.95 8.40 0.62
N LEU A 73 -4.87 9.12 1.25
CA LEU A 73 -4.79 9.47 2.68
C LEU A 73 -4.84 8.23 3.56
N VAL A 74 -5.73 7.27 3.26
CA VAL A 74 -5.79 5.99 3.98
C VAL A 74 -4.48 5.22 3.84
N LEU A 75 -3.97 5.05 2.62
CA LEU A 75 -2.71 4.32 2.40
C LEU A 75 -1.52 5.01 3.05
N SER A 76 -1.40 6.33 2.91
CA SER A 76 -0.29 7.10 3.49
C SER A 76 -0.34 7.22 5.01
N SER A 77 -1.51 6.99 5.63
CA SER A 77 -1.66 6.96 7.09
C SER A 77 -0.96 5.78 7.76
N LEU A 78 -0.66 4.73 7.00
CA LEU A 78 -0.02 3.50 7.47
C LEU A 78 1.49 3.62 7.43
N ASN A 79 2.17 2.83 8.26
CA ASN A 79 3.63 2.75 8.23
C ASN A 79 4.10 2.08 6.93
N GLU A 80 5.32 2.40 6.48
CA GLU A 80 5.98 1.64 5.44
C GLU A 80 6.15 0.19 5.87
N ASN A 81 6.11 -0.72 4.90
CA ASN A 81 6.16 -2.16 5.08
C ASN A 81 4.94 -2.77 5.81
N SER A 82 3.81 -2.06 5.88
CA SER A 82 2.55 -2.61 6.40
C SER A 82 1.90 -3.57 5.40
N THR A 83 1.51 -4.77 5.84
CA THR A 83 0.76 -5.72 5.01
C THR A 83 -0.73 -5.36 4.97
N LEU A 84 -1.28 -5.32 3.76
CA LEU A 84 -2.65 -4.91 3.48
C LEU A 84 -3.43 -6.05 2.82
N HIS A 85 -4.66 -6.27 3.29
CA HIS A 85 -5.65 -7.20 2.74
C HIS A 85 -6.73 -6.49 1.89
N TRP A 86 -6.62 -5.17 1.78
CA TRP A 86 -7.49 -4.32 0.97
C TRP A 86 -6.63 -3.52 -0.01
N ARG A 87 -7.25 -3.11 -1.12
CA ARG A 87 -6.62 -2.37 -2.20
C ARG A 87 -7.63 -1.39 -2.81
N PRO A 88 -7.20 -0.18 -3.22
CA PRO A 88 -8.07 0.71 -3.98
C PRO A 88 -8.52 0.09 -5.31
N SER A 89 -9.73 0.43 -5.76
CA SER A 89 -10.30 -0.14 -6.99
C SER A 89 -9.58 0.28 -8.27
N TRP A 90 -8.76 1.33 -8.20
CA TRP A 90 -7.96 1.83 -9.33
C TRP A 90 -6.59 1.16 -9.47
N PHE A 91 -6.20 0.27 -8.55
CA PHE A 91 -5.07 -0.62 -8.76
C PHE A 91 -5.50 -1.79 -9.66
N ALA A 92 -4.55 -2.39 -10.38
CA ALA A 92 -4.82 -3.63 -11.10
C ALA A 92 -5.24 -4.75 -10.11
N GLN A 93 -6.28 -5.49 -10.47
CA GLN A 93 -6.87 -6.57 -9.66
C GLN A 93 -6.59 -7.94 -10.31
N GLU A 94 -5.33 -8.18 -10.66
CA GLU A 94 -4.87 -9.44 -11.26
C GLU A 94 -4.98 -10.62 -10.27
N PRO A 95 -5.13 -11.88 -10.72
CA PRO A 95 -5.34 -13.04 -9.85
C PRO A 95 -4.32 -13.20 -8.71
N PHE A 96 -3.05 -12.86 -8.95
CA PHE A 96 -1.99 -12.93 -7.94
C PHE A 96 -2.08 -11.83 -6.88
N SER A 97 -2.71 -10.70 -7.21
CA SER A 97 -2.81 -9.52 -6.36
C SER A 97 -4.00 -9.52 -5.38
N LYS A 98 -4.79 -10.61 -5.36
CA LYS A 98 -6.07 -10.69 -4.63
C LYS A 98 -5.98 -11.00 -3.13
N GLN A 99 -4.81 -11.36 -2.60
CA GLN A 99 -4.70 -11.82 -1.22
C GLN A 99 -4.11 -10.75 -0.30
N PHE A 100 -2.82 -10.44 -0.48
CA PHE A 100 -2.11 -9.50 0.38
C PHE A 100 -1.05 -8.77 -0.44
N TRP A 101 -0.74 -7.54 -0.06
CA TRP A 101 0.39 -6.79 -0.57
C TRP A 101 1.01 -5.96 0.54
N THR A 102 2.25 -5.53 0.36
CA THR A 102 2.95 -4.74 1.38
C THR A 102 3.03 -3.28 0.93
N LEU A 103 2.68 -2.32 1.77
CA LEU A 103 2.83 -0.93 1.40
C LEU A 103 4.32 -0.56 1.35
N GLN A 104 4.87 -0.37 0.16
CA GLN A 104 6.23 0.09 -0.05
C GLN A 104 6.22 1.51 -0.63
N ASN A 105 7.25 2.29 -0.31
CA ASN A 105 7.46 3.62 -0.88
C ASN A 105 8.40 3.53 -2.10
N PRO A 106 8.20 4.37 -3.13
CA PRO A 106 9.22 4.57 -4.14
C PRO A 106 10.48 5.20 -3.52
N PRO A 107 11.67 5.06 -4.16
CA PRO A 107 12.94 5.49 -3.57
C PRO A 107 13.00 6.96 -3.16
N ASN A 108 12.23 7.82 -3.83
CA ASN A 108 12.18 9.27 -3.62
C ASN A 108 11.04 9.72 -2.67
N VAL A 109 10.36 8.81 -1.99
CA VAL A 109 9.32 9.11 -1.02
C VAL A 109 9.71 8.58 0.35
N VAL A 110 9.36 9.32 1.39
CA VAL A 110 9.58 8.93 2.78
C VAL A 110 8.29 8.95 3.57
N THR A 111 8.22 8.06 4.55
CA THR A 111 7.18 8.05 5.58
C THR A 111 7.48 9.12 6.62
N GLU A 112 6.50 10.00 6.85
CA GLU A 112 6.60 11.07 7.84
C GLU A 112 5.56 10.83 8.95
N LYS A 113 6.00 10.84 10.20
CA LYS A 113 5.09 10.73 11.35
C LYS A 113 4.35 12.06 11.53
N LEU A 114 3.03 11.99 11.60
CA LEU A 114 2.22 13.17 11.89
C LEU A 114 2.36 13.54 13.38
N PRO A 115 2.39 14.84 13.72
CA PRO A 115 2.38 15.27 15.11
C PRO A 115 1.15 14.72 15.85
N SER A 116 1.35 14.12 17.02
CA SER A 116 0.27 13.67 17.91
C SER A 116 0.39 14.37 19.25
N THR A 117 -0.72 14.88 19.77
CA THR A 117 -0.80 15.44 21.14
C THR A 117 -1.00 14.37 22.20
N VAL A 118 -1.42 13.15 21.83
CA VAL A 118 -1.72 12.07 22.77
C VAL A 118 -0.46 11.21 22.97
N PRO A 119 0.21 11.27 24.14
CA PRO A 119 1.51 10.64 24.35
C PRO A 119 1.51 9.10 24.21
N GLN A 120 0.34 8.48 24.35
CA GLN A 120 0.13 7.02 24.28
C GLN A 120 -0.90 6.65 23.21
N GLY A 121 -1.18 7.57 22.28
CA GLY A 121 -2.17 7.37 21.23
C GLY A 121 -1.63 6.55 20.06
N ARG A 122 -2.54 6.16 19.17
CA ARG A 122 -2.19 5.58 17.87
C ARG A 122 -1.31 6.55 17.09
N GLU A 123 -0.22 6.04 16.51
CA GLU A 123 0.61 6.83 15.61
C GLU A 123 -0.02 6.87 14.22
N TYR A 124 0.00 8.05 13.62
CA TYR A 124 -0.43 8.29 12.24
C TYR A 124 0.75 8.76 11.41
N TYR A 125 0.78 8.34 10.16
CA TYR A 125 1.83 8.71 9.23
C TYR A 125 1.25 9.48 8.04
N THR A 126 2.15 9.98 7.21
CA THR A 126 1.85 10.51 5.88
C THR A 126 3.04 10.21 4.97
N ARG A 127 3.00 10.70 3.74
CA ARG A 127 4.09 10.60 2.77
C ARG A 127 4.53 11.99 2.32
N ARG A 128 5.82 12.12 2.07
CA ARG A 128 6.40 13.30 1.44
C ARG A 128 7.54 12.91 0.51
N MET A 129 7.85 13.80 -0.42
CA MET A 129 9.07 13.66 -1.22
C MET A 129 10.29 13.70 -0.30
N ARG A 130 11.25 12.84 -0.63
CA ARG A 130 12.56 12.77 -0.01
C ARG A 130 13.33 14.08 -0.24
N ARG A 131 14.09 14.48 0.77
CA ARG A 131 15.03 15.59 0.80
C ARG A 131 16.45 15.07 0.92
N GLU A 132 17.43 15.92 0.66
CA GLU A 132 18.85 15.55 0.68
C GLU A 132 19.34 15.08 2.05
N ASP A 133 18.73 15.58 3.13
CA ASP A 133 19.06 15.25 4.51
C ASP A 133 18.36 13.98 5.04
N ASP A 134 17.46 13.38 4.26
CA ASP A 134 16.76 12.17 4.66
C ASP A 134 17.66 10.94 4.61
N ALA A 135 17.54 10.08 5.62
CA ALA A 135 18.19 8.77 5.63
C ALA A 135 17.79 7.94 4.40
N PRO A 136 18.72 7.19 3.78
CA PRO A 136 18.44 6.43 2.55
C PRO A 136 17.26 5.45 2.72
N PRO A 137 16.54 5.12 1.62
CA PRO A 137 15.42 4.18 1.68
C PRO A 137 15.86 2.82 2.22
N TYR A 138 15.02 2.24 3.09
CA TYR A 138 15.34 0.98 3.75
C TYR A 138 15.00 -0.24 2.88
N TYR A 139 13.80 -0.25 2.28
CA TYR A 139 13.27 -1.39 1.52
C TYR A 139 13.52 -1.27 0.01
N ILE A 140 12.92 -0.27 -0.65
CA ILE A 140 13.05 -0.05 -2.10
C ILE A 140 14.13 1.02 -2.37
N LYS A 141 15.31 0.58 -2.79
CA LYS A 141 16.50 1.43 -2.91
C LYS A 141 16.73 2.06 -4.29
N SER A 142 16.12 1.50 -5.33
CA SER A 142 16.30 1.96 -6.71
C SER A 142 14.99 1.91 -7.47
N TRP A 143 14.91 2.64 -8.59
CA TRP A 143 13.73 2.68 -9.44
C TRP A 143 13.48 1.34 -10.13
N GLU A 144 14.52 0.60 -10.50
CA GLU A 144 14.38 -0.73 -11.08
C GLU A 144 13.75 -1.72 -10.07
N HIS A 145 14.10 -1.61 -8.79
CA HIS A 145 13.44 -2.39 -7.73
C HIS A 145 11.98 -1.97 -7.56
N TRP A 146 11.68 -0.67 -7.64
CA TRP A 146 10.31 -0.16 -7.60
C TRP A 146 9.45 -0.68 -8.76
N GLU A 147 9.96 -0.62 -9.99
CA GLU A 147 9.25 -1.11 -11.18
C GLU A 147 8.92 -2.60 -11.07
N ARG A 148 9.89 -3.41 -10.64
CA ARG A 148 9.68 -4.85 -10.42
C ARG A 148 8.69 -5.13 -9.29
N TYR A 149 8.71 -4.32 -8.23
CA TYR A 149 7.73 -4.38 -7.16
C TYR A 149 6.32 -4.08 -7.68
N CYS A 150 6.18 -3.02 -8.46
CA CYS A 150 4.93 -2.63 -9.09
C CYS A 150 4.37 -3.70 -10.02
N GLU A 151 5.21 -4.31 -10.85
CA GLU A 151 4.82 -5.41 -11.74
C GLU A 151 4.32 -6.64 -10.95
N MET A 152 5.10 -7.08 -9.96
CA MET A 152 4.80 -8.27 -9.17
C MET A 152 3.46 -8.16 -8.43
N TYR A 153 3.17 -6.98 -7.88
CA TYR A 153 1.98 -6.76 -7.07
C TYR A 153 0.87 -6.03 -7.84
N GLY A 154 1.05 -5.63 -9.10
CA GLY A 154 0.06 -4.84 -9.86
C GLY A 154 -0.20 -3.46 -9.25
N ILE A 155 0.84 -2.83 -8.68
CA ILE A 155 0.79 -1.45 -8.18
C ILE A 155 1.06 -0.50 -9.36
N PRO A 156 0.32 0.61 -9.51
CA PRO A 156 0.65 1.61 -10.53
C PRO A 156 2.09 2.11 -10.36
N GLN A 157 2.87 2.17 -11.44
CA GLN A 157 4.28 2.60 -11.38
C GLN A 157 4.43 4.03 -10.87
N ASP A 158 3.43 4.88 -11.15
CA ASP A 158 3.31 6.27 -10.70
C ASP A 158 2.67 6.42 -9.31
N PHE A 159 2.43 5.32 -8.59
CA PHE A 159 1.93 5.36 -7.22
C PHE A 159 2.91 6.15 -6.33
N LEU A 160 2.36 7.10 -5.57
CA LEU A 160 3.10 8.09 -4.78
C LEU A 160 4.05 8.97 -5.61
N CYS A 161 3.71 9.25 -6.88
CA CYS A 161 4.36 10.33 -7.63
C CYS A 161 4.18 11.69 -6.93
N LYS A 162 4.91 12.70 -7.42
CA LYS A 162 4.94 14.04 -6.81
C LYS A 162 3.53 14.63 -6.70
N GLU A 163 2.71 14.51 -7.74
CA GLU A 163 1.35 15.02 -7.81
C GLU A 163 0.43 14.33 -6.80
N GLN A 164 0.55 13.01 -6.63
CA GLN A 164 -0.19 12.27 -5.60
C GLN A 164 0.24 12.67 -4.19
N VAL A 165 1.54 12.88 -3.96
CA VAL A 165 2.06 13.37 -2.68
C VAL A 165 1.54 14.78 -2.39
N GLU A 166 1.52 15.68 -3.37
CA GLU A 166 0.91 17.01 -3.23
C GLU A 166 -0.59 16.92 -2.92
N LEU A 167 -1.32 16.03 -3.59
CA LEU A 167 -2.74 15.78 -3.35
C LEU A 167 -3.00 15.28 -1.91
N ILE A 168 -2.16 14.38 -1.40
CA ILE A 168 -2.17 13.95 0.01
C ILE A 168 -1.99 15.16 0.92
N ARG A 169 -0.99 16.02 0.66
CA ARG A 169 -0.67 17.19 1.50
C ARG A 169 -1.81 18.21 1.60
N VAL A 170 -2.63 18.32 0.56
CA VAL A 170 -3.81 19.19 0.55
C VAL A 170 -4.89 18.64 1.47
N GLY A 171 -5.10 17.32 1.48
CA GLY A 171 -6.14 16.67 2.26
C GLY A 171 -5.79 16.46 3.73
N LEU A 172 -4.56 16.76 4.15
CA LEU A 172 -4.18 16.68 5.56
C LEU A 172 -4.79 17.85 6.34
N PRO A 173 -5.31 17.61 7.56
CA PRO A 173 -5.87 18.66 8.40
C PRO A 173 -4.86 19.75 8.76
N ARG A 174 -5.31 21.00 8.71
CA ARG A 174 -4.48 22.18 9.03
C ARG A 174 -5.16 23.09 10.04
N ASP A 175 -4.35 23.68 10.90
CA ASP A 175 -4.80 24.68 11.86
C ASP A 175 -5.04 26.04 11.18
N LYS A 176 -5.52 27.02 11.95
CA LYS A 176 -5.77 28.39 11.45
C LYS A 176 -4.50 29.10 10.93
N LYS A 177 -3.31 28.57 11.23
CA LYS A 177 -2.01 29.09 10.76
C LYS A 177 -1.50 28.32 9.52
N GLY A 178 -2.26 27.35 9.02
CA GLY A 178 -1.90 26.51 7.87
C GLY A 178 -0.95 25.36 8.20
N MET A 179 -0.63 25.16 9.49
CA MET A 179 0.25 24.09 9.95
C MET A 179 -0.54 22.79 10.11
N LEU A 180 0.10 21.63 9.91
CA LEU A 180 -0.55 20.34 10.11
C LEU A 180 -1.06 20.20 11.55
N CYS A 181 -2.35 19.89 11.71
CA CYS A 181 -2.96 19.74 13.03
C CYS A 181 -2.26 18.63 13.82
N ARG A 182 -1.97 18.90 15.10
CA ARG A 182 -1.43 17.90 16.03
C ARG A 182 -2.52 16.98 16.63
N THR A 183 -3.78 17.35 16.44
CA THR A 183 -4.97 16.63 16.92
C THR A 183 -5.73 16.09 15.72
N CYS A 184 -5.54 14.81 15.37
CA CYS A 184 -6.50 14.10 14.52
C CYS A 184 -7.80 13.75 15.27
N ALA A 185 -7.81 13.86 16.61
CA ALA A 185 -8.92 13.46 17.47
C ALA A 185 -10.14 14.39 17.42
N GLU A 186 -10.01 15.62 16.92
CA GLU A 186 -11.11 16.61 16.90
C GLU A 186 -11.88 16.67 15.57
N ILE A 187 -11.52 15.85 14.57
CA ILE A 187 -12.12 15.91 13.22
C ILE A 187 -13.32 14.95 13.08
N SER A 188 -13.62 14.17 14.12
CA SER A 188 -14.92 13.50 14.25
C SER A 188 -15.74 14.24 15.30
N MET A 189 -16.79 14.96 14.88
CA MET A 189 -18.06 15.23 15.58
C MET A 189 -18.69 16.61 15.28
N GLU A 190 -18.28 17.34 14.24
CA GLU A 190 -19.09 18.44 13.69
C GLU A 190 -19.28 18.27 12.19
N ASN A 191 -20.17 17.36 11.82
CA ASN A 191 -20.97 17.38 10.58
C ASN A 191 -22.20 16.50 10.78
#